data_AF-A0A1C4U5C2-F1
#
_entry.id   AF-A0A1C4U5C2-F1
#
_cell.length_a   1.000
_cell.length_b   1.000
_cell.length_c   1.000
_cell.angle_alpha   90.00
_cell.angle_beta   90.00
_cell.angle_gamma   90.00
#
_symmetry.space_group_name_H-M   'P 1'
#
loop_
_entity.id
_entity.type
_entity.pdbx_description
1 polymer ?
#
loop_
_entity_poly.entity_id
_entity_poly.type
_entity_poly.pdbx_seq_one_letter_code
_entity_poly.pdbx_strand_id
1 'polypeptide(L)'
;MGRRLTYYVVYRNDERIGGPAGLFVMDVGAGNAILWDHRSGRWAFDPALVVRFVDDYRNVDRFETVDRATAERVAETVSGGTALPDEDGIRAMFTPGVSASGPQPSGRQ
;
A
#
# COMPACT_ATOMS: atom_id res chain seq x y z
N MET A 1 -4.36 20.21 7.80
CA MET A 1 -3.98 18.94 8.46
C MET A 1 -2.95 18.25 7.58
N GLY A 2 -1.83 17.81 8.15
CA GLY A 2 -0.74 17.21 7.39
C GLY A 2 -1.16 15.89 6.73
N ARG A 3 -0.75 15.70 5.48
CA ARG A 3 -0.94 14.48 4.69
C ARG A 3 -0.08 13.35 5.27
N ARG A 4 -0.53 12.72 6.36
CA ARG A 4 0.22 11.67 7.07
C ARG A 4 -0.18 10.30 6.54
N LEU A 5 0.81 9.56 6.03
CA LEU A 5 0.64 8.17 5.66
C LEU A 5 0.57 7.31 6.93
N THR A 6 -0.34 6.34 6.92
CA THR A 6 -0.49 5.32 7.95
C THR A 6 -0.29 3.96 7.30
N TYR A 7 0.56 3.13 7.90
CA TYR A 7 0.95 1.83 7.37
C TYR A 7 0.25 0.74 8.17
N TYR A 8 -0.46 -0.15 7.48
CA TYR A 8 -1.22 -1.23 8.10
C TYR A 8 -0.67 -2.57 7.63
N VAL A 9 -0.21 -3.38 8.58
CA VAL A 9 0.14 -4.79 8.32
C VAL A 9 -1.12 -5.62 8.48
N VAL A 10 -1.40 -6.48 7.51
CA VAL A 10 -2.58 -7.34 7.51
C VAL A 10 -2.16 -8.78 7.73
N TYR A 11 -2.91 -9.50 8.57
CA TYR A 11 -2.72 -10.91 8.90
C TYR A 11 -3.89 -11.75 8.36
N ARG A 12 -3.64 -13.04 8.09
CA ARG A 12 -4.70 -13.95 7.60
C ARG A 12 -5.79 -14.20 8.64
N ASN A 13 -5.39 -14.22 9.91
CA ASN A 13 -6.24 -14.42 11.08
C ASN A 13 -5.70 -13.61 12.26
N ASP A 14 -6.51 -13.53 13.31
CA ASP A 14 -6.20 -12.91 14.60
C ASP A 14 -5.07 -13.63 15.35
N GLU A 15 -4.90 -14.94 15.12
CA GLU A 15 -3.78 -15.72 15.67
C GLU A 15 -2.42 -15.39 15.03
N ARG A 16 -2.42 -14.64 13.90
CA ARG A 16 -1.22 -14.22 13.14
C ARG A 16 -0.31 -15.37 12.70
N ILE A 17 -0.87 -16.57 12.58
CA ILE A 17 -0.14 -17.77 12.20
C ILE A 17 0.27 -17.66 10.72
N GLY A 18 1.55 -17.91 10.45
CA GLY A 18 2.14 -17.77 9.11
C GLY A 18 2.62 -16.35 8.78
N GLY A 19 2.52 -15.41 9.72
CA GLY A 19 3.07 -14.07 9.58
C GLY A 19 2.19 -13.10 8.79
N PRO A 20 2.76 -11.95 8.37
CA PRO A 20 2.02 -10.93 7.63
C PRO A 20 1.56 -11.48 6.28
N ALA A 21 0.31 -11.19 5.94
CA ALA A 21 -0.35 -11.62 4.71
C ALA A 21 -0.44 -10.49 3.69
N GLY A 22 -0.37 -9.24 4.12
CA GLY A 22 -0.49 -8.07 3.25
C GLY A 22 -0.04 -6.79 3.93
N LEU A 23 0.03 -5.73 3.14
CA LEU A 23 0.38 -4.40 3.61
C LEU A 23 -0.47 -3.38 2.87
N PHE A 24 -1.09 -2.48 3.62
CA PHE A 24 -1.80 -1.31 3.10
C PHE A 24 -1.10 -0.03 3.54
N VAL A 25 -1.20 1.00 2.72
CA VAL A 25 -0.80 2.36 3.10
C VAL A 25 -1.94 3.30 2.79
N MET A 26 -2.34 4.10 3.78
CA MET A 26 -3.45 5.03 3.65
C MET A 26 -3.03 6.44 4.02
N ASP A 27 -3.42 7.42 3.20
CA ASP A 27 -3.54 8.81 3.64
C ASP A 27 -4.93 8.99 4.25
N VAL A 28 -5.00 8.90 5.59
CA VAL A 28 -6.26 8.98 6.35
C VAL A 28 -6.95 10.33 6.13
N GLY A 29 -6.19 11.40 5.91
CA GLY A 29 -6.76 12.73 5.70
C GLY A 29 -7.43 12.89 4.34
N ALA A 30 -6.98 12.14 3.33
CA ALA A 30 -7.50 12.20 1.97
C ALA A 30 -8.40 11.00 1.60
N GLY A 31 -8.41 9.93 2.40
CA GLY A 31 -9.12 8.68 2.08
C GLY A 31 -8.47 7.91 0.93
N ASN A 32 -7.21 8.19 0.59
CA ASN A 32 -6.47 7.52 -0.47
C ASN A 32 -5.68 6.34 0.10
N ALA A 33 -5.63 5.22 -0.62
CA ALA A 33 -4.84 4.08 -0.19
C ALA A 33 -4.23 3.28 -1.33
N ILE A 34 -3.08 2.68 -1.05
CA ILE A 34 -2.50 1.61 -1.87
C ILE A 34 -2.43 0.31 -1.07
N LEU A 35 -2.35 -0.80 -1.79
CA LEU A 35 -2.13 -2.13 -1.23
C LEU A 35 -1.17 -2.93 -2.11
N TRP A 36 -0.53 -3.93 -1.51
CA TRP A 36 0.18 -4.96 -2.27
C TRP A 36 -0.82 -5.93 -2.89
N ASP A 37 -0.96 -5.91 -4.22
CA ASP A 37 -1.83 -6.85 -4.94
C ASP A 37 -1.05 -8.11 -5.30
N HIS A 38 -1.26 -9.17 -4.53
CA HIS A 38 -0.60 -10.48 -4.74
C HIS A 38 -0.90 -11.08 -6.12
N ARG A 39 -2.04 -10.76 -6.73
CA ARG A 39 -2.44 -11.31 -8.03
C ARG A 39 -1.62 -10.72 -9.19
N SER A 40 -1.35 -9.42 -9.16
CA SER A 40 -0.57 -8.71 -10.18
C SER A 40 0.89 -8.50 -9.78
N GLY A 41 1.28 -8.83 -8.55
CA GLY A 41 2.65 -8.71 -8.07
C GLY A 41 3.16 -7.27 -8.06
N ARG A 42 2.28 -6.31 -7.74
CA ARG A 42 2.61 -4.88 -7.71
C ARG A 42 1.78 -4.12 -6.67
N TRP A 43 2.27 -2.94 -6.30
CA TRP A 43 1.49 -1.97 -5.56
C TRP A 43 0.35 -1.44 -6.43
N ALA A 44 -0.85 -1.40 -5.88
CA ALA A 44 -2.06 -0.96 -6.58
C ALA A 44 -2.77 0.13 -5.77
N PHE A 45 -3.30 1.13 -6.47
CA PHE A 45 -4.19 2.13 -5.90
C PHE A 45 -5.63 1.62 -5.87
N ASP A 46 -6.12 1.29 -4.68
CA ASP A 46 -7.50 0.84 -4.45
C ASP A 46 -7.98 1.28 -3.05
N PRO A 47 -8.36 2.57 -2.90
CA PRO A 47 -8.83 3.11 -1.63
C PRO A 47 -10.13 2.45 -1.16
N ALA A 48 -11.01 2.05 -2.08
CA ALA A 48 -12.30 1.48 -1.73
C ALA A 48 -12.14 0.13 -1.00
N LEU A 49 -11.22 -0.72 -1.47
CA LEU A 49 -10.94 -1.99 -0.83
C LEU A 49 -10.31 -1.81 0.56
N VAL A 50 -9.32 -0.93 0.69
CA VAL A 50 -8.62 -0.70 1.96
C VAL A 50 -9.55 -0.09 3.01
N VAL A 51 -10.31 0.95 2.64
CA VAL A 51 -11.25 1.59 3.58
C VAL A 51 -12.30 0.59 4.05
N ARG A 52 -12.89 -0.19 3.14
CA ARG A 52 -13.86 -1.22 3.52
C ARG A 52 -13.26 -2.30 4.43
N PHE A 53 -11.99 -2.66 4.21
CA PHE A 53 -11.32 -3.65 5.05
C PHE A 53 -11.10 -3.15 6.47
N VAL A 54 -10.61 -1.91 6.62
CA VAL A 54 -10.30 -1.29 7.92
C VAL A 54 -11.57 -0.92 8.70
N ASP A 55 -12.65 -0.56 8.02
CA ASP A 55 -13.94 -0.22 8.63
C ASP A 55 -14.75 -1.45 9.10
N ASP A 56 -14.51 -2.62 8.51
CA ASP A 56 -15.20 -3.85 8.90
C ASP A 56 -14.72 -4.35 10.27
N TYR A 57 -15.63 -4.31 11.25
CA TYR A 57 -15.39 -4.73 12.64
C TYR A 57 -14.86 -6.17 12.76
N ARG A 58 -15.08 -7.03 11.76
CA ARG A 58 -14.57 -8.42 11.76
C ARG A 58 -13.07 -8.51 11.46
N ASN A 59 -12.47 -7.44 10.95
CA ASN A 59 -11.06 -7.38 10.58
C ASN A 59 -10.20 -6.61 11.58
N VAL A 60 -10.78 -6.00 12.63
CA VAL A 60 -10.04 -5.14 13.58
C VAL A 60 -8.87 -5.85 14.25
N ASP A 61 -8.99 -7.16 14.50
CA ASP A 61 -7.92 -7.99 15.08
C ASP A 61 -6.93 -8.52 14.02
N ARG A 62 -7.20 -8.29 12.73
CA ARG A 62 -6.42 -8.80 11.59
C ARG A 62 -5.47 -7.78 11.01
N PHE A 63 -5.41 -6.57 11.55
CA PHE A 63 -4.41 -5.60 11.15
C PHE A 63 -3.83 -4.85 12.34
N GLU A 64 -2.65 -4.29 12.15
CA GLU A 64 -2.09 -3.33 13.09
C GLU A 64 -1.41 -2.18 12.35
N THR A 65 -1.40 -1.02 13.00
CA THR A 65 -0.69 0.15 12.50
C THR A 65 0.78 0.10 12.92
N VAL A 66 1.68 0.24 11.95
CA VAL A 66 3.13 0.19 12.17
C VAL A 66 3.84 1.45 11.69
N ASP A 67 5.10 1.62 12.09
CA ASP A 67 5.98 2.64 11.53
C ASP A 67 6.47 2.26 10.11
N ARG A 68 7.02 3.25 9.40
CA ARG A 68 7.52 3.08 8.02
C ARG A 68 8.61 2.01 7.89
N ALA A 69 9.58 1.99 8.79
CA ALA A 69 10.70 1.04 8.70
C ALA A 69 10.23 -0.40 8.92
N THR A 70 9.23 -0.59 9.79
CA THR A 70 8.56 -1.88 9.95
C THR A 70 7.75 -2.27 8.72
N ALA A 71 7.02 -1.32 8.13
CA ALA A 71 6.27 -1.53 6.89
C ALA A 71 7.17 -1.95 5.71
N GLU A 72 8.38 -1.39 5.60
CA GLU A 72 9.37 -1.75 4.58
C GLU A 72 9.85 -3.20 4.70
N ARG A 73 10.21 -3.63 5.92
CA ARG A 73 10.59 -5.03 6.16
C ARG A 73 9.45 -6.00 5.84
N VAL A 74 8.22 -5.62 6.19
CA VAL A 74 7.04 -6.42 5.88
C VAL A 74 6.79 -6.46 4.38
N ALA A 75 6.92 -5.33 3.67
CA ALA A 75 6.77 -5.26 2.22
C ALA A 75 7.69 -6.25 1.50
N GLU A 76 8.98 -6.28 1.86
CA GLU A 76 9.94 -7.24 1.30
C GLU A 76 9.51 -8.69 1.58
N THR A 77 9.00 -8.96 2.78
CA THR A 77 8.54 -10.30 3.18
C THR A 77 7.31 -10.75 2.37
N VAL A 78 6.26 -9.92 2.30
CA VAL A 78 4.98 -10.30 1.68
C VAL A 78 5.03 -10.31 0.16
N SER A 79 5.93 -9.54 -0.43
CA SER A 79 6.08 -9.42 -1.88
C SER A 79 7.17 -10.32 -2.48
N GLY A 80 7.97 -10.99 -1.64
CA GLY A 80 9.11 -11.78 -2.08
C GLY A 80 10.28 -10.94 -2.57
N GLY A 81 10.49 -9.75 -1.99
CA GLY A 81 11.62 -8.85 -2.26
C GLY A 81 11.29 -7.55 -3.01
N THR A 82 10.02 -7.24 -3.24
CA THR A 82 9.62 -5.92 -3.76
C THR A 82 9.54 -4.90 -2.63
N ALA A 83 10.33 -3.84 -2.74
CA ALA A 83 10.31 -2.77 -1.76
C ALA A 83 8.98 -2.00 -1.75
N LEU A 84 8.65 -1.44 -0.60
CA LEU A 84 7.57 -0.47 -0.48
C LEU A 84 8.00 0.85 -1.16
N PRO A 85 7.18 1.48 -2.02
CA PRO A 85 7.55 2.76 -2.64
C PRO A 85 7.77 3.80 -1.54
N ASP A 86 8.65 4.77 -1.80
CA ASP A 86 8.86 5.88 -0.89
C ASP A 86 7.60 6.75 -0.77
N GLU A 87 7.59 7.68 0.18
CA GLU A 87 6.40 8.50 0.42
C GLU A 87 6.01 9.35 -0.80
N ASP A 88 6.98 9.80 -1.60
CA ASP A 88 6.70 10.55 -2.82
C ASP A 88 6.05 9.66 -3.90
N GLY A 89 6.60 8.46 -4.13
CA GLY A 89 6.03 7.47 -5.03
C GLY A 89 4.62 7.04 -4.61
N ILE A 90 4.38 6.84 -3.31
CA ILE A 90 3.04 6.56 -2.77
C ILE A 90 2.08 7.71 -3.10
N ARG A 91 2.51 8.97 -2.87
CA ARG A 91 1.69 10.15 -3.16
C ARG A 91 1.43 10.31 -4.66
N ALA A 92 2.39 9.97 -5.51
CA ALA A 92 2.23 9.99 -6.96
C ALA A 92 1.14 9.00 -7.41
N MET A 93 1.09 7.81 -6.79
CA MET A 93 0.03 6.81 -7.07
C MET A 93 -1.38 7.28 -6.70
N PHE A 94 -1.50 8.22 -5.75
CA PHE A 94 -2.80 8.81 -5.40
C PHE A 94 -3.30 9.85 -6.41
N THR A 95 -2.47 10.25 -7.36
CA THR A 95 -2.83 11.28 -8.33
C THR A 95 -3.40 10.61 -9.59
N PRO A 96 -4.70 10.80 -9.91
CA PRO A 96 -5.25 10.28 -11.15
C PRO A 96 -4.60 11.02 -12.34
N GLY A 97 -3.81 10.29 -13.15
CA GLY A 97 -3.30 10.79 -14.43
C GLY A 97 -1.79 10.84 -14.61
N VAL A 98 -0.96 10.46 -13.63
CA VAL A 98 0.47 10.17 -13.91
C VAL A 98 0.58 8.68 -14.26
N SER A 99 -0.02 8.31 -15.39
CA SER A 99 0.52 7.18 -16.14
C SER A 99 1.95 7.54 -16.48
N ALA A 100 2.88 6.63 -16.20
CA ALA A 100 4.29 6.74 -16.51
C ALA A 100 4.56 7.43 -17.86
N SER A 101 4.83 8.73 -17.84
CA SER A 101 5.53 9.42 -18.92
C SER A 101 7.00 9.03 -18.82
N GLY A 102 7.31 7.79 -19.20
CA GLY A 102 8.67 7.45 -19.60
C GLY A 102 9.10 8.39 -20.73
N PRO A 103 10.39 8.74 -20.85
CA PRO A 103 10.84 9.70 -21.86
C PRO A 103 10.42 9.20 -23.25
N GLN A 104 9.57 9.98 -23.91
CA GLN A 104 9.20 9.78 -25.29
C GLN A 104 10.46 9.95 -26.15
N PRO A 105 10.92 8.93 -26.90
CA PRO A 105 11.96 9.16 -27.88
C PRO A 105 11.36 10.04 -28.98
N SER A 106 11.76 11.31 -28.96
CA SER A 106 11.57 12.25 -30.06
C SER A 106 12.32 11.72 -31.28
N GLY A 107 11.67 10.86 -32.06
CA GLY A 107 12.06 10.57 -33.43
C GLY A 107 11.68 11.75 -34.31
N ARG A 108 12.58 12.73 -34.41
CA ARG A 108 12.49 13.85 -35.35
C ARG A 108 13.31 13.49 -36.60
N GLN A 109 12.63 13.60 -37.74
CA GLN A 109 13.13 13.67 -39.14
C GLN A 109 13.44 12.36 -39.85
#